data_AF-A0A3A4YYN5-F1
#
_entry.id   AF-A0A3A4YYN5-F1
#
_cell.length_a   1.000
_cell.length_b   1.000
_cell.length_c   1.000
_cell.angle_alpha   90.00
_cell.angle_beta   90.00
_cell.angle_gamma   90.00
#
_symmetry.space_group_name_H-M   'P 1'
#
loop_
_entity.id
_entity.type
_entity.pdbx_description
1 polymer ?
#
loop_
_entity_poly.entity_id
_entity_poly.type
_entity_poly.pdbx_seq_one_letter_code
_entity_poly.pdbx_strand_id
1 'polypeptide(L)'
;MRKANMKQRAEIEISGSFASSELNSRTEIDRINAKLRHFRGVAASVMGEAMTLWKEIWDEVKDPRTCDEILEGSLAPVADRAERTSLLKKLHILGIKIDYARRLCEGDPGGKPRFGSED
;
A
#
# COMPACT_ATOMS: atom_id res chain seq x y z
N MET A 1 -44.92 14.58 44.66
CA MET A 1 -43.67 15.27 44.22
C MET A 1 -42.46 14.37 43.91
N ARG A 2 -42.55 13.03 43.87
CA ARG A 2 -41.38 12.14 43.61
C ARG A 2 -41.15 11.74 42.13
N LYS A 3 -42.13 11.93 41.24
CA LYS A 3 -42.06 11.48 39.83
C LYS A 3 -41.20 12.38 38.93
N ALA A 4 -41.08 13.67 39.23
CA ALA A 4 -40.28 14.61 38.43
C ALA A 4 -38.77 14.36 38.53
N ASN A 5 -38.30 13.88 39.70
CA ASN A 5 -36.87 13.67 39.97
C ASN A 5 -36.34 12.36 39.32
N MET A 6 -37.17 11.31 39.21
CA MET A 6 -36.79 10.08 38.50
C MET A 6 -36.69 10.28 36.98
N LYS A 7 -37.56 11.13 36.40
CA LYS A 7 -37.55 11.40 34.95
C LYS A 7 -36.31 12.21 34.55
N GLN A 8 -35.94 13.22 35.34
CA GLN A 8 -34.70 13.98 35.14
C GLN A 8 -33.44 13.12 35.30
N ARG A 9 -33.41 12.19 36.27
CA ARG A 9 -32.28 11.25 36.42
C ARG A 9 -32.13 10.31 35.22
N ALA A 10 -33.23 9.78 34.70
CA ALA A 10 -33.21 8.92 33.52
C ALA A 10 -32.75 9.67 32.25
N GLU A 11 -33.19 10.92 32.06
CA GLU A 11 -32.75 11.76 30.93
C GLU A 11 -31.24 12.08 31.00
N ILE A 12 -30.70 12.30 32.21
CA ILE A 12 -29.25 12.53 32.42
C ILE A 12 -28.44 11.26 32.15
N GLU A 13 -28.89 10.08 32.60
CA GLU A 13 -28.23 8.80 32.31
C GLU A 13 -28.26 8.44 30.83
N ILE A 14 -29.38 8.65 30.15
CA ILE A 14 -29.51 8.40 28.70
C ILE A 14 -28.61 9.36 27.91
N SER A 15 -28.60 10.65 28.27
CA SER A 15 -27.74 11.65 27.62
C SER A 15 -26.25 11.39 27.89
N GLY A 16 -25.89 10.90 29.08
CA GLY A 16 -24.53 10.51 29.42
C GLY A 16 -24.06 9.23 28.71
N SER A 17 -24.95 8.25 28.55
CA SER A 17 -24.70 7.01 27.78
C SER A 17 -24.47 7.30 26.30
N PHE A 18 -25.27 8.19 25.71
CA PHE A 18 -25.12 8.60 24.31
C PHE A 18 -23.81 9.38 24.08
N ALA A 19 -23.50 10.35 24.95
CA ALA A 19 -22.25 11.10 24.89
C ALA A 19 -21.01 10.18 25.06
N SER A 20 -21.09 9.18 25.94
CA SER A 20 -20.04 8.16 26.12
C SER A 20 -19.88 7.29 24.86
N SER A 21 -20.98 6.87 24.23
CA SER A 21 -20.97 6.11 22.97
C SER A 21 -20.37 6.92 21.80
N GLU A 22 -20.67 8.21 21.71
CA GLU A 22 -20.09 9.10 20.70
C GLU A 22 -18.59 9.34 20.93
N LEU A 23 -18.16 9.52 22.19
CA LEU A 23 -16.75 9.62 22.55
C LEU A 23 -15.98 8.34 22.22
N ASN A 24 -16.56 7.17 22.49
CA ASN A 24 -15.98 5.87 22.14
C ASN A 24 -15.88 5.69 20.62
N SER A 25 -16.87 6.19 19.86
CA SER A 25 -16.85 6.15 18.40
C SER A 25 -15.79 7.09 17.82
N ARG A 26 -15.66 8.30 18.36
CA ARG A 26 -14.63 9.27 17.94
C ARG A 26 -13.22 8.78 18.22
N THR A 27 -12.97 8.23 19.40
CA THR A 27 -11.65 7.69 19.76
C THR A 27 -11.26 6.50 18.87
N GLU A 28 -12.21 5.64 18.51
CA GLU A 28 -11.96 4.55 17.56
C GLU A 28 -11.70 5.07 16.14
N ILE A 29 -12.44 6.08 15.68
CA ILE A 29 -12.18 6.76 14.40
C ILE A 29 -10.77 7.36 14.38
N ASP A 30 -10.36 8.04 15.45
CA ASP A 30 -9.03 8.64 15.56
C ASP A 30 -7.92 7.58 15.55
N ARG A 31 -8.16 6.46 16.24
CA ARG A 31 -7.26 5.31 16.25
C ARG A 31 -7.11 4.70 14.85
N ILE A 32 -8.21 4.47 14.15
CA ILE A 32 -8.21 3.95 12.77
C ILE A 32 -7.48 4.94 11.85
N ASN A 33 -7.78 6.24 11.96
CA ASN A 33 -7.14 7.28 11.16
C ASN A 33 -5.63 7.37 11.42
N ALA A 34 -5.19 7.22 12.67
CA ALA A 34 -3.77 7.16 13.01
C ALA A 34 -3.09 5.94 12.37
N LYS A 35 -3.75 4.77 12.42
CA LYS A 35 -3.26 3.54 11.80
C LYS A 35 -3.17 3.68 10.27
N LEU A 36 -4.17 4.27 9.62
CA LEU A 36 -4.17 4.53 8.18
C LEU A 36 -3.07 5.51 7.76
N ARG A 37 -2.82 6.57 8.54
CA ARG A 37 -1.69 7.49 8.30
C ARG A 37 -0.35 6.76 8.38
N HIS A 38 -0.18 5.90 9.37
CA HIS A 38 1.02 5.07 9.50
C HIS A 38 1.21 4.16 8.28
N PHE A 39 0.17 3.42 7.86
CA PHE A 39 0.24 2.55 6.69
C PHE A 39 0.53 3.30 5.39
N ARG A 40 -0.05 4.49 5.21
CA ARG A 40 0.28 5.36 4.07
C ARG A 40 1.75 5.77 4.06
N GLY A 41 2.32 6.06 5.24
CA GLY A 41 3.75 6.35 5.37
C GLY A 41 4.62 5.16 4.97
N VAL A 42 4.27 3.96 5.44
CA VAL A 42 4.97 2.72 5.05
C VAL A 42 4.84 2.47 3.55
N ALA A 43 3.63 2.63 2.99
CA ALA A 43 3.38 2.45 1.56
C ALA A 43 4.21 3.42 0.71
N ALA A 44 4.34 4.68 1.13
CA ALA A 44 5.18 5.66 0.44
C ALA A 44 6.67 5.24 0.43
N SER A 45 7.18 4.72 1.55
CA SER A 45 8.55 4.19 1.63
C SER A 45 8.74 3.00 0.69
N VAL A 46 7.83 2.02 0.72
CA VAL A 46 7.87 0.84 -0.15
C VAL A 46 7.81 1.22 -1.63
N MET A 47 6.97 2.20 -1.98
CA MET A 47 6.89 2.72 -3.34
C MET A 47 8.17 3.44 -3.77
N GLY A 48 8.86 4.12 -2.84
CA GLY A 48 10.19 4.67 -3.09
C GLY A 48 11.20 3.60 -3.48
N GLU A 49 11.25 2.49 -2.74
CA GLU A 49 12.10 1.34 -3.07
C GLU A 49 11.71 0.68 -4.40
N ALA A 50 10.40 0.53 -4.65
CA ALA A 50 9.88 -0.01 -5.90
C ALA A 50 10.30 0.86 -7.11
N MET A 51 10.26 2.19 -6.96
CA MET A 51 10.70 3.13 -7.99
C MET A 51 12.21 3.01 -8.27
N THR A 52 13.04 2.85 -7.24
CA THR A 52 14.48 2.61 -7.41
C THR A 52 14.73 1.32 -8.17
N LEU A 53 14.07 0.22 -7.77
CA LEU A 53 14.19 -1.06 -8.46
C LEU A 53 13.69 -1.00 -9.91
N TRP A 54 12.62 -0.27 -10.17
CA TRP A 54 12.13 -0.04 -11.53
C TRP A 54 13.17 0.67 -12.41
N LYS A 55 13.88 1.67 -11.87
CA LYS A 55 14.96 2.34 -12.60
C LYS A 55 16.11 1.39 -12.91
N GLU A 56 16.51 0.55 -11.96
CA GLU A 56 17.53 -0.47 -12.21
C GLU A 56 17.12 -1.43 -13.34
N ILE A 57 15.88 -1.92 -13.30
CA ILE A 57 15.33 -2.78 -14.36
C ILE A 57 15.35 -2.05 -15.70
N TRP A 58 14.91 -0.80 -15.72
CA TRP A 58 14.90 0.02 -16.94
C TRP A 58 16.30 0.21 -17.50
N ASP A 59 17.30 0.49 -16.67
CA ASP A 59 18.68 0.65 -17.09
C ASP A 59 19.31 -0.65 -17.64
N GLU A 60 18.84 -1.82 -17.17
CA GLU A 60 19.25 -3.13 -17.69
C GLU A 60 18.61 -3.47 -19.05
N VAL A 61 17.37 -3.03 -19.30
CA VAL A 61 16.62 -3.41 -20.51
C VAL A 61 16.54 -2.32 -21.56
N LYS A 62 16.94 -1.09 -21.24
CA LYS A 62 16.90 0.02 -22.22
C LYS A 62 17.80 -0.33 -23.40
N ASP A 63 17.31 0.01 -24.59
CA ASP A 63 18.10 -0.13 -25.79
C ASP A 63 19.32 0.82 -25.71
N PRO A 64 20.55 0.31 -25.81
CA PRO A 64 21.73 1.16 -25.78
C PRO A 64 21.94 1.91 -27.11
N ARG A 65 21.24 1.50 -28.18
CA ARG A 65 21.39 2.08 -29.51
C ARG A 65 20.77 3.48 -29.57
N THR A 66 21.41 4.32 -30.36
CA THR A 66 20.88 5.61 -30.79
C THR A 66 19.75 5.42 -31.82
N CYS A 67 18.96 6.48 -32.04
CA CYS A 67 17.88 6.43 -33.03
C CYS A 67 18.41 6.10 -34.44
N ASP A 68 19.56 6.64 -34.83
CA ASP A 68 20.16 6.41 -36.14
C ASP A 68 20.57 4.94 -36.31
N GLU A 69 21.22 4.34 -35.30
CA GLU A 69 21.58 2.91 -35.32
C GLU A 69 20.37 1.98 -35.42
N ILE A 70 19.24 2.38 -34.83
CA ILE A 70 17.97 1.64 -34.93
C ILE A 70 17.42 1.73 -36.36
N LEU A 71 17.44 2.93 -36.96
CA LEU A 71 16.96 3.16 -38.34
C LEU A 71 17.84 2.45 -39.38
N GLU A 72 19.14 2.37 -39.13
CA GLU A 72 20.11 1.66 -39.96
C GLU A 72 20.05 0.13 -39.80
N GLY A 73 19.24 -0.37 -38.86
CA GLY A 73 19.03 -1.81 -38.65
C GLY A 73 20.19 -2.51 -37.95
N SER A 74 21.01 -1.77 -37.19
CA SER A 74 22.08 -2.36 -36.36
C SER A 74 21.50 -3.40 -35.39
N LEU A 75 22.15 -4.54 -35.20
CA LEU A 75 21.63 -5.59 -34.30
C LEU A 75 21.75 -5.17 -32.85
N ALA A 76 20.67 -5.36 -32.08
CA ALA A 76 20.70 -5.16 -30.63
C ALA A 76 21.56 -6.24 -29.96
N PRO A 77 22.28 -5.92 -28.87
CA PRO A 77 22.91 -6.92 -28.04
C PRO A 77 21.85 -7.87 -27.46
N VAL A 78 22.07 -9.17 -27.59
CA VAL A 78 21.18 -10.21 -27.05
C VAL A 78 21.57 -10.47 -25.61
N ALA A 79 20.62 -10.28 -24.69
CA ALA A 79 20.83 -10.58 -23.27
C ALA A 79 21.11 -12.07 -23.07
N ASP A 80 22.09 -12.39 -22.22
CA ASP A 80 22.38 -13.77 -21.83
C ASP A 80 21.26 -14.37 -20.96
N ARG A 81 21.17 -15.71 -20.91
CA ARG A 81 20.27 -16.46 -20.04
C ARG A 81 20.43 -16.07 -18.56
N ALA A 82 21.67 -15.80 -18.10
CA ALA A 82 21.89 -15.36 -16.71
C ALA A 82 21.26 -13.98 -16.45
N GLU A 83 21.43 -13.04 -17.38
CA GLU A 83 20.85 -11.70 -17.33
C GLU A 83 19.31 -11.76 -17.32
N ARG A 84 18.73 -12.60 -18.18
CA ARG A 84 17.28 -12.82 -18.23
C ARG A 84 16.72 -13.36 -16.91
N THR A 85 17.44 -14.26 -16.25
CA THR A 85 17.01 -14.84 -14.96
C THR A 85 17.07 -13.80 -13.84
N SER A 86 18.13 -12.97 -13.82
CA SER A 86 18.26 -11.85 -12.90
C SER A 86 17.10 -10.85 -13.06
N LEU A 87 16.81 -10.46 -14.31
CA LEU A 87 15.71 -9.56 -14.66
C LEU A 87 14.36 -10.06 -14.15
N LEU A 88 14.05 -11.35 -14.37
CA LEU A 88 12.79 -11.95 -13.90
C LEU A 88 12.66 -11.92 -12.37
N LYS A 89 13.75 -12.14 -11.64
CA LYS A 89 13.75 -12.02 -10.17
C LYS A 89 13.48 -10.58 -9.73
N LYS A 90 14.10 -9.59 -10.39
CA LYS A 90 13.85 -8.17 -10.10
C LYS A 90 12.39 -7.79 -10.37
N LEU A 91 11.83 -8.22 -11.49
CA LEU A 91 10.42 -8.02 -11.83
C LEU A 91 9.47 -8.66 -10.81
N HIS A 92 9.79 -9.86 -10.32
CA HIS A 92 9.01 -10.53 -9.29
C HIS A 92 9.01 -9.73 -7.97
N ILE A 93 10.19 -9.29 -7.52
CA ILE A 93 10.33 -8.45 -6.31
C ILE A 93 9.56 -7.13 -6.47
N LEU A 94 9.65 -6.50 -7.64
CA LEU A 94 8.90 -5.27 -7.93
C LEU A 94 7.39 -5.50 -7.80
N GLY A 95 6.87 -6.60 -8.36
CA GLY A 95 5.47 -6.98 -8.23
C GLY A 95 5.03 -7.15 -6.77
N ILE A 96 5.85 -7.82 -5.94
CA ILE A 96 5.59 -7.97 -4.49
C ILE A 96 5.51 -6.61 -3.80
N LYS A 97 6.46 -5.70 -4.07
CA LYS A 97 6.48 -4.37 -3.44
C LYS A 97 5.25 -3.55 -3.80
N ILE A 98 4.85 -3.55 -5.07
CA ILE A 98 3.65 -2.82 -5.55
C ILE A 98 2.39 -3.39 -4.90
N ASP A 99 2.25 -4.72 -4.86
CA ASP A 99 1.09 -5.35 -4.23
C ASP A 99 1.02 -5.10 -2.72
N TYR A 100 2.16 -5.12 -2.03
CA TYR A 100 2.23 -4.80 -0.60
C TYR A 100 1.86 -3.34 -0.32
N ALA A 101 2.37 -2.39 -1.10
CA ALA A 101 2.01 -0.98 -0.97
C ALA A 101 0.51 -0.74 -1.21
N ARG A 102 -0.08 -1.41 -2.19
CA ARG A 102 -1.53 -1.39 -2.44
C ARG A 102 -2.32 -1.87 -1.23
N ARG A 103 -1.95 -3.03 -0.66
CA ARG A 103 -2.59 -3.61 0.53
C ARG A 103 -2.53 -2.70 1.76
N LEU A 104 -1.41 -2.02 1.97
CA LEU A 104 -1.27 -0.99 3.02
C LEU A 104 -2.24 0.17 2.83
N CYS A 105 -2.41 0.64 1.60
CA CYS A 105 -3.36 1.71 1.27
C CYS A 105 -4.83 1.30 1.44
N GLU A 106 -5.15 0.02 1.18
CA GLU A 106 -6.49 -0.56 1.39
C GLU A 106 -6.78 -0.86 2.87
N GLY A 107 -5.78 -0.80 3.75
CA GLY A 107 -5.92 -1.14 5.17
C GLY A 107 -5.89 -2.64 5.47
N ASP A 108 -5.51 -3.47 4.49
CA ASP A 108 -5.40 -4.93 4.60
C ASP A 108 -3.95 -5.40 4.37
N PRO A 109 -3.00 -5.07 5.26
CA PRO A 109 -1.61 -5.46 5.10
C PRO A 109 -1.37 -6.98 5.15
N GLY A 110 -2.34 -7.76 5.66
CA GLY A 110 -2.27 -9.22 5.78
C GLY A 110 -3.01 -9.98 4.67
N GLY A 111 -3.66 -9.27 3.74
CA GLY A 111 -4.41 -9.87 2.64
C GLY A 111 -3.54 -10.73 1.73
N LYS A 112 -4.15 -11.71 1.06
CA LYS A 112 -3.43 -12.56 0.09
C LYS A 112 -2.86 -11.69 -1.04
N PRO A 113 -1.59 -11.92 -1.45
CA PRO A 113 -1.02 -11.20 -2.58
C PRO A 113 -1.79 -11.53 -3.87
N ARG A 114 -2.02 -10.54 -4.73
CA ARG A 114 -2.64 -10.77 -6.05
C ARG A 114 -1.70 -11.47 -7.03
N PHE A 115 -0.39 -11.35 -6.77
CA PHE A 115 0.67 -11.98 -7.55
C PHE A 115 1.42 -12.92 -6.61
N GLY A 116 1.18 -14.22 -6.77
CA GLY A 116 1.67 -15.27 -5.88
C GLY A 116 0.54 -16.05 -5.24
N SER A 117 -0.08 -16.94 -6.00
CA SER A 117 -0.78 -18.10 -5.46
C SER A 117 0.12 -19.31 -5.71
N GLU A 118 0.52 -19.97 -4.61
CA GLU A 118 0.96 -21.36 -4.42
C GLU A 118 1.72 -22.07 -5.54
N ASP A 119 2.86 -22.65 -5.15
CA ASP A 119 3.55 -23.73 -5.88
C ASP A 119 2.60 -24.83 -6.40
#